data_AF-A0A849QZN8-F1
#
_entry.id   AF-A0A849QZN8-F1
#
_cell.length_a   1.000
_cell.length_b   1.000
_cell.length_c   1.000
_cell.angle_alpha   90.00
_cell.angle_beta   90.00
_cell.angle_gamma   90.00
#
_symmetry.space_group_name_H-M   'P 1'
#
loop_
_entity.id
_entity.type
_entity.pdbx_description
1 polymer ?
#
loop_
_entity_poly.entity_id
_entity_poly.type
_entity_poly.pdbx_seq_one_letter_code
_entity_poly.pdbx_strand_id
1 'polypeptide(L)'
;MDKIGKLVIILSLLGVCILYGISSVIAPPYVPLDEVGAHESAFVRTRGVISDFYVTGSGNVLMRIMGNQTELLIFVSSAVNSENLLNLSYGDEIEVEGRVTVYQGEYELVADENAIKKVAHESNVFFISQIALRPEYYKGRRIRVTGYVKDVYKRVFHLCDEKGNYCMIVNANEISISKLQEGTKIVAEGLFYYEPQNMRYELNLIALS
;
A
#
# COMPACT_ATOMS: atom_id res chain seq x y z
N MET A 1 11.90 -24.16 55.39
CA MET A 1 11.60 -22.82 54.84
C MET A 1 11.81 -22.74 53.32
N ASP A 2 12.71 -23.54 52.73
CA ASP A 2 13.04 -23.49 51.29
C ASP A 2 11.95 -23.93 50.29
N LYS A 3 11.05 -24.85 50.68
CA LYS A 3 10.05 -25.40 49.75
C LYS A 3 8.98 -24.37 49.37
N ILE A 4 8.62 -23.49 50.31
CA ILE A 4 7.60 -22.44 50.09
C ILE A 4 8.18 -21.36 49.18
N GLY A 5 9.43 -20.93 49.38
CA GLY A 5 10.09 -19.96 48.52
C GLY A 5 10.23 -20.42 47.06
N LYS A 6 10.59 -21.69 46.84
CA LYS A 6 10.65 -22.26 45.48
C LYS A 6 9.29 -22.30 44.78
N LEU A 7 8.21 -22.58 45.53
CA LEU A 7 6.86 -22.64 44.99
C LEU A 7 6.37 -21.24 44.54
N VAL A 8 6.68 -20.19 45.29
CA VAL A 8 6.36 -18.80 44.92
C VAL A 8 7.07 -18.40 43.62
N ILE A 9 8.36 -18.74 43.49
CA ILE A 9 9.14 -18.42 42.28
C ILE A 9 8.55 -19.11 41.04
N ILE A 10 8.17 -20.38 41.15
CA ILE A 10 7.55 -21.13 40.05
C ILE A 10 6.21 -20.51 39.67
N LEU A 11 5.39 -20.13 40.64
CA LEU A 11 4.08 -19.53 40.40
C LEU A 11 4.20 -18.15 39.73
N SER A 12 5.15 -17.32 40.16
CA SER A 12 5.43 -16.02 39.53
C SER A 12 5.92 -16.18 38.10
N LEU A 13 6.83 -17.14 37.84
CA LEU A 13 7.32 -17.40 36.49
C LEU A 13 6.19 -17.86 35.57
N LEU A 14 5.32 -18.75 36.06
CA LEU A 14 4.17 -19.25 35.32
C LEU A 14 3.16 -18.15 35.04
N GLY A 15 2.94 -17.23 35.98
CA GLY A 15 2.11 -16.04 35.79
C GLY A 15 2.63 -15.11 34.69
N VAL A 16 3.95 -14.84 34.67
CA VAL A 16 4.58 -14.03 33.60
C VAL A 16 4.45 -14.73 32.24
N CYS A 17 4.66 -16.05 32.17
CA CYS A 17 4.48 -16.82 30.94
C CYS A 17 3.04 -16.74 30.41
N ILE A 18 2.04 -16.85 31.30
CA ILE A 18 0.62 -16.71 30.91
C ILE A 18 0.34 -15.29 30.43
N LEU A 19 0.82 -14.26 31.14
CA LEU A 19 0.62 -12.86 30.74
C LEU A 19 1.21 -12.58 29.36
N TYR A 20 2.42 -13.09 29.11
CA TYR A 20 3.10 -12.94 27.82
C TYR A 20 2.36 -13.68 26.70
N GLY A 21 1.81 -14.86 26.99
CA GLY A 21 0.97 -15.60 26.06
C GLY A 21 -0.30 -14.83 25.68
N ILE A 22 -1.01 -14.27 26.67
CA ILE A 22 -2.23 -13.48 26.44
C ILE A 22 -1.90 -12.21 25.64
N SER A 23 -0.81 -11.52 25.97
CA SER A 23 -0.37 -10.32 25.25
C SER A 23 -0.13 -10.58 23.76
N SER A 24 0.21 -11.80 23.37
CA SER A 24 0.48 -12.16 21.97
C SER A 24 -0.79 -12.40 21.14
N VAL A 25 -1.95 -12.58 21.77
CA VAL A 25 -3.23 -12.94 21.10
C VAL A 25 -4.12 -11.71 20.87
N ILE A 26 -3.83 -10.58 21.52
CA ILE A 26 -4.61 -9.35 21.39
C ILE A 26 -4.20 -8.65 20.09
N ALA A 27 -4.94 -8.90 19.02
CA ALA A 27 -4.84 -8.14 17.76
C ALA A 27 -5.80 -6.93 17.80
N PRO A 28 -5.38 -5.76 17.30
CA PRO A 28 -6.26 -4.59 17.22
C PRO A 28 -7.48 -4.84 16.31
N PRO A 29 -8.65 -4.25 16.65
CA PRO A 29 -9.84 -4.34 15.82
C PRO A 29 -9.59 -3.72 14.45
N TYR A 30 -10.09 -4.38 13.41
CA TYR A 30 -10.05 -3.83 12.05
C TYR A 30 -11.15 -2.78 11.88
N VAL A 31 -10.75 -1.58 11.45
CA VAL A 31 -11.64 -0.43 11.22
C VAL A 31 -11.42 0.06 9.78
N PRO A 32 -12.48 0.07 8.95
CA PRO A 32 -12.45 0.68 7.62
C PRO A 32 -12.04 2.16 7.68
N LEU A 33 -11.32 2.67 6.67
CA LEU A 33 -10.81 4.06 6.69
C LEU A 33 -11.90 5.11 6.95
N ASP A 34 -13.08 4.89 6.37
CA ASP A 34 -14.26 5.74 6.48
C ASP A 34 -14.81 5.83 7.91
N GLU A 35 -14.53 4.83 8.75
CA GLU A 35 -14.99 4.76 10.13
C GLU A 35 -13.90 5.14 11.14
N VAL A 36 -12.64 5.30 10.73
CA VAL A 36 -11.52 5.60 11.64
C VAL A 36 -11.78 6.86 12.47
N GLY A 37 -12.37 7.89 11.87
CA GLY A 37 -12.72 9.13 12.59
C GLY A 37 -13.76 8.95 13.70
N ALA A 38 -14.58 7.90 13.65
CA ALA A 38 -15.55 7.60 14.71
C ALA A 38 -14.90 6.91 15.94
N HIS A 39 -13.63 6.50 15.82
CA HIS A 39 -12.89 5.75 16.83
C HIS A 39 -11.74 6.57 17.43
N GLU A 40 -12.02 7.80 17.84
CA GLU A 40 -11.04 8.68 18.50
C GLU A 40 -10.37 7.99 19.71
N SER A 41 -9.05 8.16 19.85
CA SER A 41 -8.22 7.58 20.91
C SER A 41 -8.11 6.05 20.92
N ALA A 42 -8.80 5.33 20.03
CA ALA A 42 -8.72 3.89 19.92
C ALA A 42 -7.43 3.46 19.21
N PHE A 43 -6.94 2.27 19.58
CA PHE A 43 -5.87 1.59 18.85
C PHE A 43 -6.51 0.64 17.84
N VAL A 44 -6.34 0.93 16.55
CA VAL A 44 -7.08 0.31 15.46
C VAL A 44 -6.15 -0.20 14.37
N ARG A 45 -6.66 -1.09 13.54
CA ARG A 45 -5.98 -1.60 12.34
C ARG A 45 -6.78 -1.20 11.12
N THR A 46 -6.14 -0.55 10.15
CA THR A 46 -6.79 -0.10 8.92
C THR A 46 -5.96 -0.46 7.69
N ARG A 47 -6.58 -0.43 6.50
CA ARG A 47 -5.92 -0.81 5.24
C ARG A 47 -6.25 0.17 4.13
N GLY A 48 -5.22 0.69 3.47
CA GLY A 48 -5.39 1.62 2.35
C GLY A 48 -4.21 1.62 1.39
N VAL A 49 -4.37 2.36 0.29
CA VAL A 49 -3.36 2.52 -0.75
C VAL A 49 -2.58 3.80 -0.51
N ILE A 50 -1.24 3.75 -0.54
CA ILE A 50 -0.39 4.94 -0.37
C ILE A 50 -0.65 5.92 -1.52
N SER A 51 -1.22 7.07 -1.22
CA SER A 51 -1.43 8.17 -2.16
C SER A 51 -0.35 9.24 -2.06
N ASP A 52 0.22 9.44 -0.86
CA ASP A 52 1.31 10.39 -0.63
C ASP A 52 2.30 9.90 0.42
N PHE A 53 3.57 10.30 0.29
CA PHE A 53 4.67 9.89 1.17
C PHE A 53 5.69 11.03 1.30
N TYR A 54 5.93 11.48 2.53
CA TYR A 54 6.88 12.56 2.83
C TYR A 54 7.71 12.24 4.08
N VAL A 55 9.02 12.45 3.98
CA VAL A 55 9.95 12.34 5.12
C VAL A 55 10.22 13.72 5.67
N THR A 56 9.91 13.92 6.95
CA THR A 56 10.21 15.17 7.66
C THR A 56 11.70 15.28 7.98
N GLY A 57 12.21 16.52 8.12
CA GLY A 57 13.61 16.76 8.47
C GLY A 57 14.04 16.18 9.82
N SER A 58 13.10 15.79 10.69
CA SER A 58 13.35 15.09 11.95
C SER A 58 13.40 13.57 11.83
N GLY A 59 13.30 13.01 10.62
CA GLY A 59 13.32 11.57 10.38
C GLY A 59 11.99 10.84 10.64
N ASN A 60 10.89 11.59 10.86
CA ASN A 60 9.54 11.00 10.91
C ASN A 60 8.95 10.93 9.51
N VAL A 61 8.07 9.95 9.29
CA VAL A 61 7.41 9.75 8.00
C VAL A 61 5.95 10.14 8.12
N LEU A 62 5.49 10.99 7.19
CA LEU A 62 4.08 11.25 6.97
C LEU A 62 3.65 10.54 5.69
N MET A 63 2.57 9.77 5.78
CA MET A 63 1.96 9.10 4.64
C MET A 63 0.49 9.46 4.55
N ARG A 64 -0.03 9.55 3.33
CA ARG A 64 -1.47 9.55 3.07
C ARG A 64 -1.86 8.21 2.49
N ILE A 65 -2.90 7.62 3.07
CA ILE A 65 -3.52 6.43 2.52
C ILE A 65 -4.93 6.75 2.06
N MET A 66 -5.35 6.10 0.98
CA MET A 66 -6.68 6.23 0.41
C MET A 66 -7.40 4.88 0.44
N GLY A 67 -8.66 4.89 0.88
CA GLY A 67 -9.54 3.74 0.91
C GLY A 67 -10.99 4.18 0.92
N ASN A 68 -11.86 3.52 0.15
CA ASN A 68 -13.30 3.85 0.04
C ASN A 68 -13.58 5.36 -0.14
N GLN A 69 -12.84 6.03 -1.02
CA GLN A 69 -12.94 7.49 -1.30
C GLN A 69 -12.60 8.41 -0.11
N THR A 70 -12.06 7.87 0.98
CA THR A 70 -11.59 8.62 2.14
C THR A 70 -10.07 8.62 2.17
N GLU A 71 -9.48 9.74 2.55
CA GLU A 71 -8.05 9.87 2.80
C GLU A 71 -7.80 9.93 4.30
N LEU A 72 -6.76 9.22 4.76
CA LEU A 72 -6.31 9.26 6.15
C LEU A 72 -4.81 9.55 6.18
N LEU A 73 -4.43 10.47 7.06
CA LEU A 73 -3.04 10.81 7.30
C LEU A 73 -2.46 9.86 8.36
N ILE A 74 -1.28 9.31 8.08
CA ILE A 74 -0.54 8.43 8.96
C ILE A 74 0.77 9.12 9.35
N PHE A 75 0.99 9.23 10.65
CA PHE A 75 2.23 9.72 11.21
C PHE A 75 3.03 8.56 11.80
N VAL A 76 4.28 8.40 11.36
CA VAL A 76 5.18 7.35 11.82
C VAL A 76 6.37 7.97 12.54
N SER A 77 6.48 7.65 13.83
CA SER A 77 7.58 8.08 14.69
C SER A 77 8.84 7.28 14.37
N SER A 78 9.87 7.95 13.86
CA SER A 78 11.22 7.43 13.56
C SER A 78 11.33 6.39 12.43
N ALA A 79 11.95 6.79 11.31
CA ALA A 79 12.38 5.93 10.21
C ALA A 79 13.92 5.86 10.11
N VAL A 80 14.64 5.83 11.23
CA VAL A 80 16.11 5.93 11.21
C VAL A 80 16.78 4.62 10.76
N ASN A 81 16.11 3.45 10.79
CA ASN A 81 16.71 2.16 10.39
C ASN A 81 15.73 1.11 9.84
N SER A 82 14.59 1.50 9.30
CA SER A 82 13.57 0.54 8.87
C SER A 82 13.68 0.19 7.39
N GLU A 83 14.36 -0.92 7.06
CA GLU A 83 14.33 -1.53 5.73
C GLU A 83 12.90 -1.85 5.25
N ASN A 84 11.94 -1.97 6.18
CA ASN A 84 10.53 -2.16 5.86
C ASN A 84 9.86 -0.91 5.27
N LEU A 85 10.18 0.30 5.74
CA LEU A 85 9.67 1.54 5.15
C LEU A 85 10.33 1.85 3.81
N LEU A 86 11.58 1.39 3.60
CA LEU A 86 12.31 1.55 2.33
C LEU A 86 11.67 0.77 1.16
N ASN A 87 10.82 -0.22 1.45
CA ASN A 87 10.13 -1.04 0.44
C ASN A 87 8.68 -0.62 0.16
N LEU A 88 8.23 0.50 0.76
CA LEU A 88 6.93 1.09 0.50
C LEU A 88 7.05 2.12 -0.61
N SER A 89 6.11 2.08 -1.55
CA SER A 89 6.05 3.02 -2.67
C SER A 89 4.62 3.49 -2.89
N TYR A 90 4.49 4.65 -3.52
CA TYR A 90 3.20 5.17 -3.99
C TYR A 90 2.42 4.08 -4.75
N GLY A 91 1.15 3.91 -4.39
CA GLY A 91 0.26 2.91 -4.97
C GLY A 91 0.34 1.50 -4.35
N ASP A 92 1.23 1.27 -3.38
CA ASP A 92 1.22 0.03 -2.60
C ASP A 92 0.05 0.04 -1.62
N GLU A 93 -0.59 -1.13 -1.46
CA GLU A 93 -1.58 -1.35 -0.42
C GLU A 93 -0.88 -1.77 0.88
N ILE A 94 -1.20 -1.08 1.96
CA ILE A 94 -0.62 -1.30 3.28
C ILE A 94 -1.70 -1.48 4.33
N GLU A 95 -1.40 -2.31 5.32
CA GLU A 95 -2.16 -2.46 6.55
C GLU A 95 -1.37 -1.79 7.67
N VAL A 96 -2.02 -0.88 8.40
CA VAL A 96 -1.39 -0.07 9.44
C VAL A 96 -2.15 -0.22 10.75
N GLU A 97 -1.40 -0.50 11.81
CA GLU A 97 -1.89 -0.52 13.19
C GLU A 97 -1.42 0.74 13.91
N GLY A 98 -2.33 1.46 14.56
CA GLY A 98 -1.99 2.73 15.19
C GLY A 98 -3.08 3.30 16.06
N ARG A 99 -2.75 4.39 16.76
CA ARG A 99 -3.71 5.14 17.58
C ARG A 99 -4.34 6.26 16.77
N VAL A 100 -5.66 6.33 16.79
CA VAL A 100 -6.40 7.45 16.18
C VAL A 100 -6.25 8.68 17.08
N THR A 101 -5.79 9.77 16.49
CA THR A 101 -5.64 11.06 17.16
C THR A 101 -6.14 12.17 16.26
N VAL A 102 -6.37 13.36 16.82
CA VAL A 102 -6.76 14.54 16.06
C VAL A 102 -5.60 15.53 16.06
N TYR A 103 -5.11 15.87 14.88
CA TYR A 103 -4.06 16.85 14.69
C TYR A 103 -4.55 17.97 13.77
N GLN A 104 -4.50 19.21 14.26
CA GLN A 104 -4.99 20.40 13.55
C GLN A 104 -6.46 20.32 13.07
N GLY A 105 -7.29 19.53 13.75
CA GLY A 105 -8.71 19.35 13.41
C GLY A 105 -8.97 18.23 12.41
N GLU A 106 -7.93 17.56 11.91
CA GLU A 106 -8.02 16.40 11.02
C GLU A 106 -7.65 15.12 11.78
N TYR A 107 -8.28 14.00 11.42
CA TYR A 107 -7.94 12.70 12.00
C TYR A 107 -6.61 12.19 11.43
N GLU A 108 -5.69 11.81 12.32
CA GLU A 108 -4.44 11.15 11.99
C GLU A 108 -4.29 9.82 12.73
N LEU A 109 -3.61 8.87 12.09
CA LEU A 109 -3.23 7.61 12.69
C LEU A 109 -1.74 7.65 13.07
N VAL A 110 -1.45 7.62 14.36
CA VAL A 110 -0.07 7.55 14.87
C VAL A 110 0.33 6.08 14.98
N ALA A 111 1.33 5.68 14.21
CA ALA A 111 1.79 4.31 14.11
C ALA A 111 3.32 4.20 14.36
N ASP A 112 3.75 3.04 14.84
CA ASP A 112 5.17 2.69 14.90
C ASP A 112 5.63 2.09 13.56
N GLU A 113 6.93 2.15 13.27
CA GLU A 113 7.52 1.60 12.02
C GLU A 113 7.15 0.12 11.77
N ASN A 114 7.09 -0.67 12.84
CA ASN A 114 6.82 -2.12 12.78
C ASN A 114 5.32 -2.44 12.70
N ALA A 115 4.48 -1.43 12.87
CA ALA A 115 3.02 -1.54 12.82
C ALA A 115 2.48 -1.44 11.38
N ILE A 116 3.36 -1.23 10.40
CA ILE A 116 3.01 -1.15 8.98
C ILE A 116 3.42 -2.44 8.27
N LYS A 117 2.44 -3.08 7.64
CA LYS A 117 2.64 -4.30 6.87
C LYS A 117 2.21 -4.05 5.43
N LYS A 118 3.12 -4.24 4.49
CA LYS A 118 2.77 -4.24 3.06
C LYS A 118 1.84 -5.42 2.80
N VAL A 119 0.64 -5.15 2.28
CA VAL A 119 -0.27 -6.20 1.88
C VAL A 119 0.30 -6.78 0.60
N ALA A 120 0.67 -8.06 0.64
CA ALA A 120 1.14 -8.76 -0.55
C ALA A 120 0.04 -8.67 -1.61
N HIS A 121 0.36 -7.98 -2.72
CA HIS A 121 -0.58 -7.82 -3.81
C HIS A 121 -0.78 -9.20 -4.44
N GLU A 122 -2.00 -9.73 -4.43
CA GLU A 122 -2.33 -10.88 -5.26
C GLU A 122 -1.95 -10.52 -6.69
N SER A 123 -1.11 -11.35 -7.29
CA SER A 123 -0.44 -11.11 -8.58
C SER A 123 -1.40 -11.19 -9.77
N ASN A 124 -2.65 -10.76 -9.60
CA ASN A 124 -3.70 -10.82 -10.60
C ASN A 124 -3.37 -9.87 -11.74
N VAL A 125 -3.27 -10.46 -12.93
CA VAL A 125 -3.02 -9.73 -14.18
C VAL A 125 -4.38 -9.33 -14.76
N PHE A 126 -4.60 -8.02 -14.89
CA PHE A 126 -5.82 -7.46 -15.45
C PHE A 126 -5.69 -7.28 -16.97
N PHE A 127 -6.79 -7.43 -17.69
CA PHE A 127 -6.86 -7.05 -19.10
C PHE A 127 -7.15 -5.55 -19.24
N ILE A 128 -6.62 -4.91 -20.28
CA ILE A 128 -6.86 -3.48 -20.54
C ILE A 128 -8.36 -3.16 -20.61
N SER A 129 -9.15 -4.04 -21.20
CA SER A 129 -10.61 -3.87 -21.29
C SER A 129 -11.28 -3.82 -19.91
N GLN A 130 -10.79 -4.59 -18.93
CA GLN A 130 -11.35 -4.55 -17.56
C GLN A 130 -11.05 -3.23 -16.87
N ILE A 131 -9.86 -2.68 -17.11
CA ILE A 131 -9.44 -1.38 -16.57
C ILE A 131 -10.24 -0.26 -17.23
N ALA A 132 -10.39 -0.30 -18.56
CA ALA A 132 -11.15 0.68 -19.32
C ALA A 132 -12.63 0.77 -18.91
N LEU A 133 -13.22 -0.35 -18.47
CA LEU A 133 -14.62 -0.38 -18.00
C LEU A 133 -14.81 0.25 -16.61
N ARG A 134 -13.78 0.22 -15.75
CA ARG A 134 -13.85 0.73 -14.36
C ARG A 134 -12.55 1.40 -13.93
N PRO A 135 -12.08 2.46 -14.62
CA PRO A 135 -10.75 3.02 -14.38
C PRO A 135 -10.61 3.63 -12.99
N GLU A 136 -11.69 4.18 -12.43
CA GLU A 136 -11.71 4.75 -11.08
C GLU A 136 -11.32 3.74 -9.99
N TYR A 137 -11.61 2.45 -10.19
CA TYR A 137 -11.25 1.41 -9.23
C TYR A 137 -9.73 1.17 -9.15
N TYR A 138 -9.03 1.38 -10.27
CA TYR A 138 -7.59 1.14 -10.40
C TYR A 138 -6.75 2.40 -10.23
N LYS A 139 -7.38 3.58 -10.23
CA LYS A 139 -6.71 4.88 -10.15
C LYS A 139 -5.80 4.95 -8.92
N GLY A 140 -4.54 5.33 -9.13
CA GLY A 140 -3.54 5.48 -8.08
C GLY A 140 -3.05 4.16 -7.49
N ARG A 141 -3.41 3.00 -8.08
CA ARG A 141 -2.97 1.68 -7.61
C ARG A 141 -1.87 1.13 -8.50
N ARG A 142 -0.97 0.37 -7.90
CA ARG A 142 -0.05 -0.50 -8.63
C ARG A 142 -0.85 -1.66 -9.21
N ILE A 143 -0.78 -1.85 -10.52
CA ILE A 143 -1.51 -2.90 -11.24
C ILE A 143 -0.60 -3.62 -12.22
N ARG A 144 -0.92 -4.89 -12.52
CA ARG A 144 -0.32 -5.67 -13.59
C ARG A 144 -1.33 -5.78 -14.72
N VAL A 145 -0.95 -5.33 -15.91
CA VAL A 145 -1.84 -5.25 -17.06
C VAL A 145 -1.25 -6.07 -18.19
N THR A 146 -2.07 -6.95 -18.78
CA THR A 146 -1.69 -7.65 -20.01
C THR A 146 -2.30 -6.99 -21.24
N GLY A 147 -1.49 -6.91 -22.29
CA GLY A 147 -1.90 -6.34 -23.56
C GLY A 147 -0.84 -6.50 -24.64
N TYR A 148 -1.13 -5.93 -25.80
CA TYR A 148 -0.30 -5.96 -27.00
C TYR A 148 0.37 -4.60 -27.18
N VAL A 149 1.67 -4.63 -27.41
CA VAL A 149 2.48 -3.43 -27.62
C VAL A 149 2.14 -2.81 -28.98
N LYS A 150 1.91 -1.51 -29.00
CA LYS A 150 1.65 -0.69 -30.19
C LYS A 150 2.41 0.64 -30.08
N ASP A 151 2.74 1.27 -31.20
CA ASP A 151 3.31 2.62 -31.25
C ASP A 151 4.49 2.83 -30.28
N VAL A 152 5.61 2.13 -30.48
CA VAL A 152 6.77 2.19 -29.58
C VAL A 152 7.65 3.40 -29.87
N TYR A 153 7.79 4.28 -28.88
CA TYR A 153 8.69 5.43 -28.89
C TYR A 153 9.86 5.22 -27.93
N LYS A 154 10.73 6.23 -27.80
CA LYS A 154 11.96 6.14 -26.98
C LYS A 154 11.71 5.88 -25.49
N ARG A 155 10.61 6.42 -24.93
CA ARG A 155 10.25 6.34 -23.50
C ARG A 155 8.77 6.07 -23.24
N VAL A 156 8.00 5.87 -24.30
CA VAL A 156 6.55 5.70 -24.23
C VAL A 156 6.16 4.65 -25.25
N PHE A 157 5.19 3.81 -24.92
CA PHE A 157 4.54 2.94 -25.90
C PHE A 157 3.06 2.83 -25.57
N HIS A 158 2.25 2.38 -26.52
CA HIS A 158 0.85 2.08 -26.29
C HIS A 158 0.68 0.60 -25.96
N LEU A 159 -0.14 0.30 -24.96
CA LEU A 159 -0.56 -1.06 -24.65
C LEU A 159 -2.05 -1.16 -24.98
N CYS A 160 -2.41 -2.08 -25.88
CA CYS A 160 -3.77 -2.26 -26.39
C CYS A 160 -4.32 -3.67 -26.13
N ASP A 161 -5.64 -3.83 -26.16
CA ASP A 161 -6.27 -5.16 -26.16
C ASP A 161 -6.07 -5.90 -27.51
N GLU A 162 -6.46 -7.18 -27.56
CA GLU A 162 -6.32 -8.03 -28.77
C GLU A 162 -6.98 -7.43 -30.02
N LYS A 163 -8.02 -6.62 -29.83
CA LYS A 163 -8.80 -6.02 -30.91
C LYS A 163 -8.37 -4.58 -31.23
N GLY A 164 -7.49 -3.97 -30.41
CA GLY A 164 -7.10 -2.56 -30.52
C GLY A 164 -8.21 -1.56 -30.17
N ASN A 165 -9.27 -1.99 -29.49
CA ASN A 165 -10.40 -1.14 -29.08
C ASN A 165 -10.09 -0.30 -27.84
N TYR A 166 -9.32 -0.89 -26.91
CA TYR A 166 -8.91 -0.21 -25.68
C TYR A 166 -7.41 -0.13 -25.64
N CYS A 167 -6.88 1.07 -25.42
CA CYS A 167 -5.44 1.32 -25.33
C CYS A 167 -5.14 2.26 -24.16
N MET A 168 -3.97 2.08 -23.56
CA MET A 168 -3.40 2.99 -22.57
C MET A 168 -1.97 3.35 -22.94
N ILE A 169 -1.56 4.54 -22.51
CA ILE A 169 -0.20 5.03 -22.71
C ILE A 169 0.66 4.49 -21.57
N VAL A 170 1.80 3.89 -21.88
CA VAL A 170 2.74 3.36 -20.90
C VAL A 170 4.00 4.22 -20.91
N ASN A 171 4.25 4.91 -19.80
CA ASN A 171 5.43 5.76 -19.60
C ASN A 171 6.57 4.93 -19.01
N ALA A 172 7.64 4.72 -19.77
CA ALA A 172 8.82 3.95 -19.39
C ALA A 172 10.04 4.87 -19.20
N ASN A 173 9.94 5.81 -18.25
CA ASN A 173 10.99 6.80 -18.01
C ASN A 173 12.29 6.16 -17.51
N GLU A 174 12.19 5.14 -16.66
CA GLU A 174 13.32 4.49 -15.98
C GLU A 174 13.71 3.14 -16.60
N ILE A 175 12.86 2.59 -17.49
CA ILE A 175 13.02 1.24 -18.05
C ILE A 175 13.35 1.34 -19.53
N SER A 176 14.40 0.61 -19.93
CA SER A 176 14.81 0.54 -21.34
C SER A 176 13.82 -0.29 -22.15
N ILE A 177 13.04 0.38 -23.00
CA ILE A 177 12.03 -0.24 -23.89
C ILE A 177 12.53 -0.52 -25.31
N SER A 178 13.83 -0.38 -25.57
CA SER A 178 14.43 -0.57 -26.90
C SER A 178 14.29 -1.98 -27.49
N LYS A 179 14.00 -2.97 -26.64
CA LYS A 179 13.78 -4.37 -27.05
C LYS A 179 12.31 -4.72 -27.28
N LEU A 180 11.38 -3.81 -27.00
CA LEU A 180 9.95 -4.06 -27.20
C LEU A 180 9.63 -4.07 -28.70
N GLN A 181 9.00 -5.17 -29.14
CA GLN A 181 8.53 -5.33 -30.50
C GLN A 181 7.02 -5.09 -30.56
N GLU A 182 6.59 -4.34 -31.56
CA GLU A 182 5.18 -4.10 -31.83
C GLU A 182 4.44 -5.43 -32.09
N GLY A 183 3.20 -5.54 -31.59
CA GLY A 183 2.39 -6.75 -31.65
C GLY A 183 2.74 -7.82 -30.60
N THR A 184 3.76 -7.60 -29.78
CA THR A 184 4.12 -8.53 -28.70
C THR A 184 3.12 -8.42 -27.55
N LYS A 185 2.63 -9.57 -27.07
CA LYS A 185 1.85 -9.63 -25.83
C LYS A 185 2.80 -9.58 -24.64
N ILE A 186 2.57 -8.64 -23.73
CA ILE A 186 3.40 -8.43 -22.53
C ILE A 186 2.53 -8.32 -21.29
N VAL A 187 3.17 -8.41 -20.11
CA VAL A 187 2.60 -7.97 -18.84
C VAL A 187 3.38 -6.76 -18.36
N ALA A 188 2.72 -5.61 -18.33
CA ALA A 188 3.25 -4.36 -17.81
C ALA A 188 2.78 -4.17 -16.37
N GLU A 189 3.72 -3.97 -15.46
CA GLU A 189 3.43 -3.63 -14.07
C GLU A 189 3.75 -2.16 -13.86
N GLY A 190 2.81 -1.41 -13.28
CA GLY A 190 2.99 0.02 -13.08
C GLY A 190 1.91 0.67 -12.24
N LEU A 191 2.11 1.95 -11.94
CA LEU A 191 1.12 2.80 -11.28
C LEU A 191 0.13 3.32 -12.32
N PHE A 192 -1.16 3.01 -12.14
CA PHE A 192 -2.19 3.45 -13.07
C PHE A 192 -2.73 4.83 -12.72
N TYR A 193 -2.72 5.72 -13.70
CA TYR A 193 -3.26 7.06 -13.64
C TYR A 193 -4.44 7.19 -14.60
N TYR A 194 -5.53 7.77 -14.08
CA TYR A 194 -6.72 8.07 -14.86
C TYR A 194 -7.19 9.50 -14.59
N GLU A 195 -7.31 10.27 -15.67
CA GLU A 195 -7.85 11.63 -15.65
C GLU A 195 -9.14 11.70 -16.48
N PRO A 196 -10.33 11.77 -15.84
CA PRO A 196 -11.60 11.82 -16.53
C PRO A 196 -11.73 13.02 -17.48
N GLN A 197 -11.17 14.18 -17.09
CA GLN A 197 -11.32 15.44 -17.84
C GLN A 197 -10.73 15.34 -19.25
N ASN A 198 -9.62 14.62 -19.39
CA ASN A 198 -8.88 14.48 -20.65
C ASN A 198 -8.94 13.05 -21.21
N MET A 199 -9.72 12.16 -20.57
CA MET A 199 -9.81 10.73 -20.91
C MET A 199 -8.43 10.07 -21.04
N ARG A 200 -7.50 10.44 -20.16
CA ARG A 200 -6.12 9.92 -20.20
C ARG A 200 -6.01 8.67 -19.34
N TYR A 201 -5.56 7.59 -19.97
CA TYR A 201 -5.24 6.31 -19.35
C TYR A 201 -3.72 6.14 -19.46
N GLU A 202 -3.03 6.32 -18.34
CA GLU A 202 -1.57 6.26 -18.28
C GLU A 202 -1.11 5.21 -17.28
N LEU A 203 -0.05 4.48 -17.62
CA LEU A 203 0.61 3.53 -16.75
C LEU A 203 2.07 3.93 -16.61
N ASN A 204 2.48 4.34 -15.41
CA ASN A 204 3.88 4.61 -15.11
C ASN A 204 4.56 3.28 -14.80
N LEU A 205 5.43 2.85 -15.72
CA LEU A 205 5.99 1.50 -15.73
C LEU A 205 7.00 1.30 -14.60
N ILE A 206 6.85 0.21 -13.87
CA ILE A 206 7.74 -0.25 -12.80
C ILE A 206 8.47 -1.53 -13.20
N ALA A 207 7.80 -2.46 -13.89
CA ALA A 207 8.41 -3.69 -14.38
C ALA A 207 7.72 -4.23 -15.64
N LEU A 208 8.45 -5.02 -16.42
CA LEU A 208 7.95 -5.75 -17.58
C LEU A 208 8.18 -7.25 -17.38
N SER A 209 7.23 -8.08 -17.79
CA SER A 209 7.34 -9.54 -17.85
C SER A 209 6.79 -10.09 -19.17
#